data_AF-A0A1N7K2V3-F1
#
_entry.id   AF-A0A1N7K2V3-F1
#
_cell.length_a   1.000
_cell.length_b   1.000
_cell.length_c   1.000
_cell.angle_alpha   90.00
_cell.angle_beta   90.00
_cell.angle_gamma   90.00
#
_symmetry.space_group_name_H-M   'P 1'
#
loop_
_entity.id
_entity.type
_entity.pdbx_description
1 polymer ?
#
loop_
_entity_poly.entity_id
_entity_poly.type
_entity_poly.pdbx_seq_one_letter_code
_entity_poly.pdbx_strand_id
1 'polypeptide(L)'
;MSGYTLTKTRFREGTWEGLLTAERADAPTPEIAVSLDGKPVGAVRVSALGGTGQWLLEIPVPVEAIGDGVQTILVTDANADATLGAFTMIAGDALAEDIRAEMELLRAELDMLKRAFRRHCIETR
;
A
#
# COMPACT_ATOMS: atom_id res chain seq x y z
N MET A 1 -0.89 -2.10 20.54
CA MET A 1 -1.72 -2.20 19.32
C MET A 1 -2.52 -0.91 19.20
N SER A 2 -2.66 -0.40 17.98
CA SER A 2 -3.50 0.77 17.72
C SER A 2 -4.97 0.43 17.94
N GLY A 3 -5.77 1.40 18.41
CA GLY A 3 -7.24 1.31 18.49
C GLY A 3 -7.95 1.74 17.20
N TYR A 4 -7.21 1.88 16.10
CA TYR A 4 -7.69 2.36 14.81
C TYR A 4 -7.31 1.39 13.69
N THR A 5 -8.22 1.22 12.74
CA THR A 5 -7.98 0.56 11.46
C THR A 5 -7.94 1.60 10.35
N LEU A 6 -6.96 1.49 9.45
CA LEU A 6 -6.82 2.34 8.26
C LEU A 6 -7.25 1.58 7.01
N THR A 7 -8.20 2.15 6.27
CA THR A 7 -8.67 1.62 4.99
C THR A 7 -8.44 2.64 3.88
N LYS A 8 -7.71 2.28 2.83
CA LYS A 8 -7.53 3.16 1.66
C LYS A 8 -8.89 3.46 1.00
N THR A 9 -9.17 4.72 0.71
CA THR A 9 -10.39 5.14 0.00
C THR A 9 -10.09 5.60 -1.42
N ARG A 10 -9.06 6.43 -1.60
CA ARG A 10 -8.75 7.06 -2.88
C ARG A 10 -7.28 7.40 -3.01
N PHE A 11 -6.81 7.54 -4.24
CA PHE A 11 -5.53 8.16 -4.53
C PHE A 11 -5.62 8.92 -5.85
N ARG A 12 -5.57 10.26 -5.81
CA ARG A 12 -5.69 11.12 -7.01
C ARG A 12 -5.00 12.45 -6.80
N GLU A 13 -4.59 13.12 -7.87
CA GLU A 13 -4.07 14.50 -7.83
C GLU A 13 -2.94 14.69 -6.79
N GLY A 14 -2.09 13.67 -6.64
CA GLY A 14 -0.99 13.70 -5.66
C GLY A 14 -1.44 13.60 -4.20
N THR A 15 -2.69 13.24 -3.90
CA THR A 15 -3.21 13.07 -2.54
C THR A 15 -3.75 11.67 -2.35
N TRP A 16 -3.14 10.94 -1.42
CA TRP A 16 -3.62 9.64 -0.94
C TRP A 16 -4.64 9.87 0.18
N GLU A 17 -5.78 9.19 0.09
CA GLU A 17 -6.87 9.30 1.06
C GLU A 17 -7.14 7.93 1.70
N GLY A 18 -7.40 7.95 3.01
CA GLY A 18 -7.80 6.79 3.78
C GLY A 18 -8.87 7.13 4.82
N LEU A 19 -9.66 6.12 5.19
CA LEU A 19 -10.61 6.17 6.28
C LEU A 19 -9.97 5.53 7.52
N LEU A 20 -9.81 6.31 8.57
CA LEU A 20 -9.49 5.83 9.90
C LEU A 20 -10.80 5.50 10.61
N THR A 21 -10.93 4.28 11.10
CA THR A 21 -12.06 3.83 11.90
C THR A 21 -11.57 3.39 13.26
N ALA A 22 -12.11 3.99 14.32
CA ALA A 22 -11.84 3.54 15.68
C ALA A 22 -12.57 2.24 15.98
N GLU A 23 -11.93 1.36 16.75
CA GLU A 23 -12.57 0.16 17.28
C GLU A 23 -13.61 0.49 18.37
N ARG A 24 -13.45 1.64 19.03
CA ARG A 24 -14.34 2.13 20.09
C ARG A 24 -15.04 3.41 19.68
N ALA A 25 -16.32 3.51 20.04
CA ALA A 25 -17.15 4.67 19.73
C ALA A 25 -16.71 5.96 20.43
N ASP A 26 -16.01 5.86 21.57
CA ASP A 26 -15.49 6.97 22.38
C ASP A 26 -14.00 7.25 22.16
N ALA A 27 -13.39 6.69 21.09
CA ALA A 27 -11.99 6.94 20.80
C ALA A 27 -11.73 8.42 20.47
N PRO A 28 -10.59 8.99 20.93
CA PRO A 28 -10.20 10.34 20.58
C PRO A 28 -9.85 10.45 19.10
N THR A 29 -9.56 11.66 18.63
CA THR A 29 -8.96 11.85 17.31
C THR A 29 -7.60 11.16 17.26
N PRO A 30 -7.31 10.31 16.26
CA PRO A 30 -6.02 9.64 16.13
C PRO A 30 -4.90 10.62 15.83
N GLU A 31 -3.73 10.37 16.41
CA GLU A 31 -2.49 11.09 16.08
C GLU A 31 -1.70 10.27 15.07
N ILE A 32 -1.62 10.78 13.85
CA ILE A 32 -1.06 10.04 12.72
C ILE A 32 0.32 10.60 12.37
N ALA A 33 1.33 9.74 12.42
CA ALA A 33 2.65 10.02 11.88
C ALA A 33 2.82 9.29 10.54
N VAL A 34 3.29 10.02 9.53
CA VAL A 34 3.58 9.49 8.20
C VAL A 34 5.06 9.68 7.91
N SER A 35 5.71 8.67 7.35
CA SER A 35 7.13 8.74 7.02
C SER A 35 7.48 8.14 5.66
N LEU A 36 8.53 8.69 5.06
CA LEU A 36 9.24 8.17 3.89
C LEU A 36 10.69 7.97 4.30
N ASP A 37 11.21 6.75 4.20
CA ASP A 37 12.57 6.38 4.62
C ASP A 37 12.90 6.84 6.06
N GLY A 38 11.91 6.72 6.96
CA GLY A 38 12.00 7.15 8.36
C GLY A 38 11.97 8.67 8.57
N LYS A 39 11.88 9.47 7.50
CA LYS A 39 11.73 10.94 7.59
C LYS A 39 10.26 11.33 7.59
N PRO A 40 9.83 12.29 8.42
CA PRO A 40 8.43 12.68 8.50
C PRO A 40 7.94 13.31 7.19
N VAL A 41 6.76 12.89 6.72
CA VAL A 41 6.04 13.50 5.62
C VAL A 41 5.15 14.61 6.17
N GLY A 42 5.32 15.83 5.65
CA GLY A 42 4.55 17.00 6.08
C GLY A 42 3.14 17.05 5.50
N ALA A 43 2.34 18.00 6.01
CA ALA A 43 1.02 18.35 5.49
C ALA A 43 -0.04 17.23 5.47
N VAL A 44 0.14 16.19 6.29
CA VAL A 44 -0.89 15.18 6.57
C VAL A 44 -2.07 15.83 7.28
N ARG A 45 -3.29 15.52 6.84
CA ARG A 45 -4.53 16.03 7.44
C ARG A 45 -5.39 14.89 7.97
N VAL A 46 -5.96 15.09 9.15
CA VAL A 46 -6.93 14.19 9.77
C VAL A 46 -8.19 15.00 10.08
N SER A 47 -9.30 14.66 9.44
CA SER A 47 -10.56 15.41 9.54
C SER A 47 -11.71 14.50 9.94
N ALA A 48 -12.46 14.86 10.98
CA ALA A 48 -13.61 14.06 11.43
C ALA A 48 -14.72 14.03 10.37
N LEU A 49 -15.26 12.85 10.08
CA LEU A 49 -16.30 12.65 9.07
C LEU A 49 -17.71 12.68 9.68
N GLY A 50 -18.07 13.74 10.39
CA GLY A 50 -19.45 14.03 10.87
C GLY A 50 -20.12 13.04 11.83
N GLY A 51 -19.71 11.76 11.86
CA GLY A 51 -20.10 10.71 12.79
C GLY A 51 -19.02 10.40 13.82
N THR A 52 -19.32 9.55 14.79
CA THR A 52 -18.37 9.16 15.84
C THR A 52 -17.39 8.09 15.36
N GLY A 53 -16.12 8.24 15.69
CA GLY A 53 -15.11 7.20 15.47
C GLY A 53 -14.60 7.06 14.03
N GLN A 54 -14.86 8.04 13.15
CA GLN A 54 -14.39 8.02 11.76
C GLN A 54 -13.72 9.33 11.35
N TRP A 55 -12.56 9.21 10.71
CA TRP A 55 -11.78 10.34 10.21
C TRP A 55 -11.28 10.08 8.80
N LEU A 56 -11.29 11.12 7.98
CA LEU A 56 -10.58 11.17 6.71
C LEU A 56 -9.12 11.51 6.97
N LEU A 57 -8.23 10.65 6.50
CA LEU A 57 -6.79 10.86 6.44
C LEU A 57 -6.42 11.26 5.01
N GLU A 58 -5.78 12.42 4.86
CA GLU A 58 -5.26 12.90 3.58
C GLU A 58 -3.74 13.05 3.70
N ILE A 59 -3.01 12.39 2.81
CA ILE A 59 -1.56 12.39 2.77
C ILE A 59 -1.15 12.91 1.38
N PRO A 60 -0.61 14.13 1.27
CA PRO A 60 0.00 14.57 0.02
C PRO A 60 1.24 13.72 -0.25
N VAL A 61 1.42 13.32 -1.51
CA VAL A 61 2.62 12.60 -1.93
C VAL A 61 3.81 13.55 -1.77
N PRO A 62 4.81 13.18 -0.94
CA PRO A 62 6.01 14.00 -0.79
C PRO A 62 6.75 14.05 -2.13
N VAL A 63 7.29 15.20 -2.49
CA VAL A 63 8.03 15.37 -3.76
C VAL A 63 9.26 14.47 -3.80
N GLU A 64 9.82 14.16 -2.64
CA GLU A 64 10.93 13.22 -2.44
C GLU A 64 10.57 11.77 -2.78
N ALA A 65 9.28 11.41 -2.80
CA ALA A 65 8.83 10.10 -3.28
C ALA A 65 8.64 10.03 -4.80
N ILE A 66 8.77 11.15 -5.51
CA ILE A 66 8.62 11.22 -6.97
C ILE A 66 10.01 11.06 -7.60
N GLY A 67 10.37 9.83 -7.94
CA GLY A 67 11.63 9.49 -8.57
C GLY A 67 11.65 8.03 -9.03
N ASP A 68 12.72 7.62 -9.70
CA ASP A 68 12.89 6.23 -10.14
C ASP A 68 12.91 5.29 -8.93
N GLY A 69 12.16 4.20 -9.00
CA GLY A 69 12.13 3.19 -7.95
C GLY A 69 10.76 2.93 -7.35
N VAL A 70 10.81 2.25 -6.20
CA VAL A 70 9.65 2.00 -5.34
C VAL A 70 9.88 2.70 -4.02
N GLN A 71 9.07 3.72 -3.75
CA GLN A 71 9.11 4.48 -2.50
C GLN A 71 7.93 4.03 -1.63
N THR A 72 8.21 3.64 -0.39
CA THR A 72 7.16 3.20 0.56
C THR A 72 6.91 4.29 1.58
N ILE A 73 5.66 4.73 1.66
CA ILE A 73 5.20 5.69 2.65
C ILE A 73 4.48 4.90 3.75
N LEU A 74 4.96 5.03 4.98
CA LEU A 74 4.44 4.34 6.15
C LEU A 74 3.48 5.26 6.93
N VAL A 75 2.36 4.70 7.36
CA VAL A 75 1.37 5.38 8.21
C VAL A 75 1.31 4.69 9.57
N THR A 76 1.51 5.46 10.63
CA THR A 76 1.60 4.97 12.01
C THR A 76 0.68 5.76 12.93
N ASP A 77 0.14 5.07 13.94
CA ASP A 77 -0.44 5.70 15.12
C ASP A 77 0.71 6.14 16.04
N ALA A 78 0.90 7.44 16.18
CA ALA A 78 2.01 8.03 16.93
C ALA A 78 1.90 7.75 18.44
N ASN A 79 0.69 7.58 18.98
CA ASN A 79 0.49 7.31 20.40
C ASN A 79 0.82 5.86 20.77
N ALA A 80 0.55 4.93 19.85
CA ALA A 80 0.75 3.51 20.06
C ALA A 80 2.07 2.98 19.47
N ASP A 81 2.82 3.83 18.77
CA ASP A 81 3.98 3.46 17.94
C ASP A 81 3.66 2.22 17.06
N ALA A 82 2.48 2.25 16.44
CA ALA A 82 1.91 1.09 15.76
C ALA A 82 1.63 1.40 14.30
N THR A 83 2.12 0.54 13.40
CA THR A 83 1.83 0.64 11.98
C THR A 83 0.36 0.38 11.69
N LEU A 84 -0.28 1.35 11.05
CA LEU A 84 -1.68 1.27 10.58
C LEU A 84 -1.76 0.78 9.14
N GLY A 85 -0.75 1.11 8.34
CA GLY A 85 -0.69 0.72 6.94
C GLY A 85 0.46 1.40 6.22
N ALA A 86 0.57 1.12 4.93
CA ALA A 86 1.53 1.75 4.04
C ALA A 86 0.95 1.86 2.64
N PHE A 87 1.51 2.75 1.84
CA PHE A 87 1.27 2.79 0.39
C PHE A 87 2.57 3.02 -0.35
N THR A 88 2.61 2.59 -1.61
CA THR A 88 3.80 2.68 -2.45
C THR A 88 3.60 3.66 -3.60
N MET A 89 4.65 4.42 -3.88
CA MET A 89 4.85 5.18 -5.10
C MET A 89 5.83 4.41 -5.97
N ILE A 90 5.44 4.12 -7.20
CA ILE A 90 6.28 3.44 -8.18
C ILE A 90 6.40 4.38 -9.38
N ALA A 91 7.61 4.76 -9.74
CA ALA A 91 7.89 5.61 -10.89
C ALA A 91 9.24 5.25 -11.54
N GLY A 92 9.44 5.72 -12.77
CA GLY A 92 10.61 5.37 -13.57
C GLY A 92 10.57 3.94 -14.13
N ASP A 93 11.72 3.50 -14.63
CA ASP A 93 11.89 2.19 -15.28
C ASP A 93 12.05 1.03 -14.29
N ALA A 94 12.17 1.34 -12.99
CA ALA A 94 12.63 0.47 -11.92
C ALA A 94 11.76 -0.76 -11.59
N LEU A 95 10.62 -0.96 -12.25
CA LEU A 95 9.75 -2.12 -12.01
C LEU A 95 9.27 -2.81 -13.30
N ALA A 96 9.42 -2.17 -14.47
CA ALA A 96 8.82 -2.66 -15.70
C ALA A 96 9.61 -3.81 -16.32
N GLU A 97 10.94 -3.78 -16.24
CA GLU A 97 11.80 -4.79 -16.86
C GLU A 97 11.94 -6.03 -15.98
N ASP A 98 12.24 -5.87 -14.69
CA ASP A 98 12.41 -7.01 -13.78
C ASP A 98 11.11 -7.81 -13.56
N ILE A 99 9.96 -7.15 -13.37
CA ILE A 99 8.69 -7.88 -13.24
C ILE A 99 8.30 -8.55 -14.56
N ARG A 100 8.56 -7.94 -15.72
CA ARG A 100 8.28 -8.59 -17.01
C ARG A 100 9.17 -9.81 -17.21
N ALA A 101 10.46 -9.73 -16.86
CA ALA A 101 11.37 -10.85 -16.94
C ALA A 101 10.94 -12.01 -16.03
N GLU A 102 10.59 -11.74 -14.78
CA GLU A 102 10.08 -12.76 -13.85
C GLU A 102 8.74 -13.37 -14.33
N MET A 103 7.83 -12.55 -14.88
CA MET A 103 6.58 -13.04 -15.47
C MET A 103 6.81 -13.91 -16.72
N GLU A 104 7.82 -13.59 -17.53
CA GLU A 104 8.22 -14.40 -18.68
C GLU A 104 8.80 -15.75 -18.25
N LEU A 105 9.63 -15.78 -17.22
CA LEU A 105 10.17 -17.00 -16.63
C LEU A 105 9.04 -17.91 -16.10
N LEU A 106 8.10 -17.35 -15.32
CA LEU A 106 6.96 -18.10 -14.81
C LEU A 106 6.07 -18.68 -15.93
N ARG A 107 5.89 -17.95 -17.03
CA ARG A 107 5.17 -18.45 -18.20
C ARG A 107 5.92 -19.59 -18.89
N ALA A 108 7.24 -19.48 -19.00
CA ALA A 108 8.07 -20.52 -19.58
C ALA A 108 7.98 -21.83 -18.78
N GLU A 109 8.07 -21.74 -17.44
CA GLU A 109 7.92 -22.90 -16.56
C GLU A 109 6.52 -23.54 -16.68
N LEU A 110 5.45 -22.74 -16.70
CA LEU A 110 4.09 -23.23 -16.89
C LEU A 110 3.90 -23.91 -18.24
N ASP A 111 4.53 -23.41 -19.31
CA ASP A 111 4.43 -24.03 -20.62
C ASP A 111 5.21 -25.35 -20.70
N MET A 112 6.33 -25.47 -20.00
CA MET A 112 7.01 -26.76 -19.83
C MET A 112 6.10 -27.77 -19.10
N LEU A 113 5.45 -27.35 -18.02
CA LEU A 113 4.50 -28.18 -17.27
C LEU A 113 3.32 -28.63 -18.15
N LYS A 114 2.72 -27.70 -18.91
CA LYS A 114 1.62 -28.02 -19.85
C LYS A 114 2.06 -29.03 -20.91
N ARG A 115 3.30 -28.92 -21.43
CA ARG A 115 3.83 -29.87 -22.43
C ARG A 115 4.03 -31.25 -21.82
N ALA A 116 4.58 -31.34 -20.62
CA ALA A 116 4.74 -32.60 -19.89
C ALA A 116 3.38 -33.27 -19.61
N PHE A 117 2.41 -32.48 -19.14
CA PHE A 117 1.06 -32.98 -18.86
C PHE A 117 0.35 -33.49 -20.11
N ARG A 118 0.38 -32.73 -21.22
CA ARG A 118 -0.20 -33.17 -22.50
C ARG A 118 0.40 -34.49 -22.98
N ARG A 119 1.72 -34.65 -22.84
CA ARG A 119 2.42 -35.88 -23.22
C ARG A 119 1.96 -37.06 -22.37
N HIS A 120 1.89 -36.87 -21.05
CA HIS A 120 1.41 -37.90 -20.13
C HIS A 120 -0.04 -38.35 -20.41
N CYS A 121 -0.93 -37.41 -20.75
CA CYS A 121 -2.31 -37.74 -21.14
C CYS A 121 -2.41 -38.54 -22.45
N ILE A 122 -1.42 -38.41 -23.36
CA ILE A 122 -1.36 -39.17 -24.60
C ILE A 122 -0.76 -40.56 -24.36
N GLU A 123 0.26 -40.65 -23.51
CA GLU A 123 0.96 -41.90 -23.19
C GLU A 123 0.16 -42.86 -22.28
N THR A 124 -0.77 -42.32 -21.49
CA THR A 124 -1.56 -43.10 -20.50
C THR A 124 -2.97 -43.47 -21.01
N ARG A 125 -3.14 -43.57 -22.34
CA ARG A 125 -4.41 -43.95 -22.96
C ARG A 125 -4.41 -45.39 -23.47
#